data_AF-A0A024GXI5-F1
#
_entry.id   AF-A0A024GXI5-F1
#
_cell.length_a   1.000
_cell.length_b   1.000
_cell.length_c   1.000
_cell.angle_alpha   90.00
_cell.angle_beta   90.00
_cell.angle_gamma   90.00
#
_symmetry.space_group_name_H-M   'P 1'
#
loop_
_entity.id
_entity.type
_entity.pdbx_description
1 polymer ?
#
loop_
_entity_poly.entity_id
_entity_poly.type
_entity_poly.pdbx_seq_one_letter_code
_entity_poly.pdbx_strand_id
1 'polypeptide(L)'
;MSQINPTAAEALGDKVPFTHNGVDYLLDPASEWDVEALEVFESGKVMTFLRLILGEEQYAKYKATKPKAGAVNGFLEGIQKALGIKGN
;
A
#
# COMPACT_ATOMS: atom_id res chain seq x y z
N MET A 1 -12.53 -10.33 -28.78
CA MET A 1 -11.99 -9.04 -28.30
C MET A 1 -12.72 -8.72 -27.01
N SER A 2 -12.11 -9.00 -25.86
CA SER A 2 -12.76 -8.79 -24.57
C SER A 2 -12.70 -7.31 -24.21
N GLN A 3 -13.87 -6.71 -24.18
CA GLN A 3 -14.15 -5.31 -23.86
C GLN A 3 -13.59 -4.97 -22.47
N ILE A 4 -12.57 -4.11 -22.42
CA ILE A 4 -12.08 -3.52 -21.17
C ILE A 4 -13.03 -2.36 -20.86
N ASN A 5 -13.89 -2.51 -19.87
CA ASN A 5 -14.85 -1.49 -19.48
C ASN A 5 -14.10 -0.25 -18.92
N PRO A 6 -14.25 0.96 -19.50
CA PRO A 6 -13.50 2.15 -19.09
C PRO A 6 -13.95 2.77 -17.74
N THR A 7 -14.99 2.25 -17.09
CA THR A 7 -15.63 2.91 -15.92
C THR A 7 -14.86 2.77 -14.60
N ALA A 8 -13.79 1.97 -14.53
CA ALA A 8 -12.94 1.90 -13.32
C ALA A 8 -11.85 2.99 -13.27
N ALA A 9 -11.56 3.67 -14.39
CA ALA A 9 -10.42 4.58 -14.50
C ALA A 9 -10.66 5.98 -13.93
N GLU A 10 -11.92 6.38 -13.71
CA GLU A 10 -12.29 7.78 -13.45
C GLU A 10 -12.47 8.12 -11.96
N ALA A 11 -12.43 7.12 -11.06
CA ALA A 11 -12.43 7.30 -9.60
C ALA A 11 -11.09 6.93 -8.93
N LEU A 12 -10.08 6.56 -9.73
CA LEU A 12 -8.73 6.19 -9.30
C LEU A 12 -7.74 7.36 -9.34
N GLY A 13 -8.20 8.59 -9.59
CA GLY A 13 -7.35 9.74 -9.98
C GLY A 13 -6.14 10.03 -9.09
N ASP A 14 -6.19 9.64 -7.81
CA ASP A 14 -5.08 9.80 -6.85
C ASP A 14 -4.51 8.48 -6.32
N LYS A 15 -5.15 7.33 -6.58
CA LYS A 15 -4.65 6.05 -6.05
C LYS A 15 -3.49 5.53 -6.90
N VAL A 16 -2.40 5.14 -6.24
CA VAL A 16 -1.21 4.60 -6.88
C VAL A 16 -1.29 3.06 -6.92
N PRO A 17 -1.34 2.43 -8.11
CA PRO A 17 -1.33 0.98 -8.21
C PRO A 17 0.03 0.40 -7.83
N PHE A 18 0.01 -0.66 -7.02
CA PHE A 18 1.19 -1.34 -6.53
C PHE A 18 0.96 -2.85 -6.53
N THR A 19 1.76 -3.59 -7.30
CA THR A 19 1.70 -5.07 -7.30
C THR A 19 2.88 -5.63 -6.51
N HIS A 20 2.60 -6.51 -5.56
CA HIS A 20 3.62 -7.19 -4.77
C HIS A 20 3.29 -8.66 -4.58
N ASN A 21 4.23 -9.55 -4.92
CA ASN A 21 4.05 -11.01 -4.87
C ASN A 21 2.77 -11.49 -5.58
N GLY A 22 2.43 -10.86 -6.72
CA GLY A 22 1.23 -11.20 -7.49
C GLY A 22 -0.10 -10.78 -6.87
N VAL A 23 -0.07 -9.94 -5.83
CA VAL A 23 -1.25 -9.31 -5.24
C VAL A 23 -1.22 -7.82 -5.58
N ASP A 24 -2.36 -7.33 -6.07
CA ASP A 24 -2.54 -5.93 -6.43
C ASP A 24 -3.10 -5.11 -5.27
N TYR A 25 -2.50 -3.96 -5.06
CA TYR A 25 -2.83 -2.96 -4.06
C TYR A 25 -3.06 -1.61 -4.75
N LEU A 26 -3.88 -0.77 -4.12
CA LEU A 26 -4.16 0.61 -4.48
C LEU A 26 -3.81 1.46 -3.27
N LEU A 27 -2.75 2.23 -3.38
CA LEU A 27 -2.23 3.05 -2.29
C LEU A 27 -2.75 4.48 -2.43
N ASP A 28 -3.02 5.12 -1.30
CA ASP A 28 -3.15 6.57 -1.29
C ASP A 28 -1.78 7.24 -1.51
N PRO A 29 -1.74 8.42 -2.15
CA PRO A 29 -0.52 9.21 -2.19
C PRO A 29 -0.11 9.55 -0.76
N ALA A 30 1.20 9.67 -0.51
CA ALA A 30 1.71 9.92 0.83
C ALA A 30 1.18 11.23 1.46
N SER A 31 0.78 12.19 0.63
CA SER A 31 0.16 13.45 1.06
C SER A 31 -1.23 13.28 1.70
N GLU A 32 -1.92 12.18 1.39
CA GLU A 32 -3.27 11.88 1.90
C GLU A 32 -3.23 10.94 3.11
N TRP A 33 -2.04 10.60 3.62
CA TRP A 33 -1.92 9.77 4.82
C TRP A 33 -2.27 10.57 6.07
N ASP A 34 -3.11 10.00 6.93
CA ASP A 34 -3.40 10.56 8.23
C ASP A 34 -2.12 10.71 9.08
N VAL A 35 -2.07 11.76 9.90
CA VAL A 35 -0.97 12.02 10.83
C VAL A 35 -0.75 10.81 11.75
N GLU A 36 -1.83 10.13 12.17
CA GLU A 36 -1.75 8.92 12.98
C GLU A 36 -0.86 7.85 12.32
N ALA A 37 -0.96 7.67 10.99
CA ALA A 37 -0.14 6.72 10.25
C ALA A 37 1.35 7.08 10.36
N LEU A 38 1.68 8.36 10.24
CA LEU A 38 3.06 8.84 10.39
C LEU A 38 3.58 8.63 11.81
N GLU A 39 2.79 8.97 12.83
CA GLU A 39 3.16 8.81 14.24
C GLU A 39 3.42 7.33 14.60
N VAL A 40 2.60 6.40 14.10
CA VAL A 40 2.84 4.97 14.33
C VAL A 40 4.07 4.46 13.59
N PHE A 41 4.39 5.02 12.43
CA PHE A 41 5.63 4.70 11.71
C PHE A 41 6.86 5.17 12.49
N GLU A 42 6.85 6.41 12.97
CA GLU A 42 7.92 6.97 13.84
C GLU A 42 8.06 6.19 15.15
N SER A 43 6.94 5.70 15.70
CA SER A 43 6.92 4.84 16.90
C SER A 43 7.39 3.40 16.64
N GLY A 44 7.84 3.06 15.42
CA GLY A 44 8.30 1.73 15.04
C GLY A 44 7.19 0.67 14.92
N LYS A 45 5.92 1.06 14.93
CA LYS A 45 4.76 0.17 14.83
C LYS A 45 4.40 -0.11 13.36
N VAL A 46 5.35 -0.66 12.61
CA VAL A 46 5.26 -0.85 11.14
C VAL A 46 4.01 -1.64 10.72
N MET A 47 3.56 -2.63 11.49
CA MET A 47 2.34 -3.39 11.16
C MET A 47 1.06 -2.57 11.31
N THR A 48 1.01 -1.69 12.30
CA THR A 48 -0.11 -0.76 12.47
C THR A 48 -0.09 0.28 11.36
N PHE A 49 1.08 0.81 11.03
CA PHE A 49 1.28 1.70 9.89
C PHE A 49 0.75 1.10 8.59
N LEU A 50 1.18 -0.13 8.25
CA LEU A 50 0.71 -0.83 7.06
C LEU A 50 -0.80 -1.02 7.04
N ARG A 51 -1.43 -1.29 8.20
CA ARG A 51 -2.89 -1.41 8.28
C ARG A 51 -3.60 -0.09 7.98
N LEU A 52 -3.07 1.03 8.46
CA LEU A 52 -3.65 2.35 8.24
C LEU A 52 -3.57 2.77 6.76
N ILE A 53 -2.39 2.67 6.15
CA ILE A 53 -2.20 3.10 4.74
C ILE A 53 -2.83 2.17 3.71
N LEU A 54 -3.04 0.90 4.05
CA LEU A 54 -3.70 -0.07 3.16
C LEU A 54 -5.22 -0.08 3.36
N GLY A 55 -5.69 0.32 4.54
CA GLY A 55 -7.04 0.02 5.01
C GLY A 55 -7.24 -1.47 5.30
N GLU A 56 -8.39 -1.81 5.88
CA GLU A 56 -8.65 -3.17 6.37
C GLU A 56 -8.70 -4.22 5.27
N GLU A 57 -9.29 -3.89 4.11
CA GLU A 57 -9.44 -4.84 3.00
C GLU A 57 -8.08 -5.26 2.44
N GLN A 58 -7.23 -4.31 2.09
CA GLN A 58 -5.94 -4.60 1.47
C GLN A 58 -4.94 -5.14 2.48
N TYR A 59 -5.05 -4.73 3.76
CA TYR A 59 -4.27 -5.35 4.83
C TYR A 59 -4.65 -6.82 5.05
N ALA A 60 -5.93 -7.18 4.90
CA ALA A 60 -6.37 -8.57 4.93
C ALA A 60 -5.77 -9.37 3.75
N LYS A 61 -5.73 -8.80 2.54
CA LYS A 61 -5.05 -9.39 1.37
C LYS A 61 -3.57 -9.63 1.66
N TYR A 62 -2.88 -8.62 2.20
CA TYR A 62 -1.48 -8.75 2.62
C TYR A 62 -1.29 -9.89 3.61
N LYS A 63 -2.08 -9.97 4.69
CA LYS A 63 -1.99 -11.05 5.68
C LYS A 63 -2.33 -12.43 5.10
N ALA A 64 -3.23 -12.52 4.13
CA ALA A 64 -3.59 -13.79 3.49
C ALA A 64 -2.41 -14.43 2.74
N THR A 65 -1.43 -13.62 2.30
CA THR A 65 -0.16 -14.12 1.73
C THR A 65 0.77 -14.77 2.77
N LYS A 66 0.42 -14.69 4.06
CA LYS A 66 1.22 -15.18 5.20
C LYS A 66 2.66 -14.67 5.15
N PRO A 67 2.86 -13.33 5.09
CA PRO A 67 4.19 -12.76 4.94
C PRO A 67 5.06 -13.10 6.14
N LYS A 68 6.32 -13.45 5.90
CA LYS A 68 7.31 -13.64 6.96
C LYS A 68 7.79 -12.28 7.45
N ALA A 69 8.23 -12.20 8.71
CA ALA A 69 8.75 -10.96 9.29
C ALA A 69 9.85 -10.30 8.42
N GLY A 70 10.76 -11.10 7.86
CA GLY A 70 11.81 -10.60 6.96
C GLY A 70 11.31 -10.05 5.61
N ALA A 71 10.08 -10.37 5.20
CA ALA A 71 9.48 -9.85 3.96
C ALA A 71 8.76 -8.51 4.14
N VAL A 72 8.51 -8.10 5.40
CA VAL A 72 7.84 -6.82 5.73
C VAL A 72 8.61 -5.64 5.15
N ASN A 73 9.94 -5.64 5.31
CA ASN A 73 10.77 -4.54 4.85
C ASN A 73 10.69 -4.40 3.32
N GLY A 74 10.76 -5.52 2.59
CA GLY A 74 10.63 -5.51 1.13
C GLY A 74 9.25 -5.06 0.64
N PHE A 75 8.19 -5.32 1.41
CA PHE A 75 6.86 -4.78 1.13
C PHE A 75 6.82 -3.26 1.30
N LEU A 76 7.37 -2.75 2.42
CA LEU A 76 7.45 -1.32 2.70
C LEU A 76 8.32 -0.57 1.67
N GLU A 77 9.47 -1.12 1.31
CA GLU A 77 10.34 -0.58 0.25
C GLU A 77 9.61 -0.56 -1.11
N GLY A 78 8.78 -1.57 -1.39
CA GLY A 78 7.93 -1.61 -2.57
C GLY A 78 6.92 -0.46 -2.59
N ILE A 79 6.25 -0.20 -1.46
CA ILE A 79 5.34 0.92 -1.27
C ILE A 79 6.08 2.25 -1.48
N GLN A 80 7.24 2.44 -0.85
CA GLN A 80 8.04 3.67 -1.00
C GLN A 80 8.42 3.91 -2.47
N LYS A 81 8.85 2.86 -3.19
CA LYS A 81 9.17 2.94 -4.62
C LYS A 81 7.95 3.28 -5.47
N ALA A 82 6.81 2.65 -5.21
CA ALA A 82 5.57 2.92 -5.93
C ALA A 82 5.12 4.38 -5.76
N LEU A 83 5.28 4.93 -4.56
CA LEU A 83 4.92 6.31 -4.22
C LEU A 83 6.02 7.34 -4.54
N GLY A 84 7.16 6.92 -5.08
CA GLY A 84 8.29 7.81 -5.38
C GLY A 84 8.99 8.39 -4.15
N ILE A 85 8.76 7.83 -2.96
CA ILE A 85 9.43 8.23 -1.72
C ILE A 85 10.87 7.70 -1.78
N LYS A 86 11.84 8.61 -1.95
CA LYS A 86 13.26 8.24 -1.83
C LYS A 86 13.57 8.01 -0.35
N GLY A 87 13.92 6.77 -0.01
CA GLY A 87 14.54 6.47 1.27
C GLY A 87 15.81 7.30 1.42
N ASN A 88 15.86 8.13 2.47
CA ASN A 88 17.06 8.86 2.83
C ASN A 88 18.00 7.97 3.65
#